data_AF-A0A3M1J801-F1
#
_entry.id   AF-A0A3M1J801-F1
#
_cell.length_a   1.000
_cell.length_b   1.000
_cell.length_c   1.000
_cell.angle_alpha   90.00
_cell.angle_beta   90.00
_cell.angle_gamma   90.00
#
_symmetry.space_group_name_H-M   'P 1'
#
loop_
_entity.id
_entity.type
_entity.pdbx_description
1 polymer ?
#
loop_
_entity_poly.entity_id
_entity_poly.type
_entity_poly.pdbx_seq_one_letter_code
_entity_poly.pdbx_strand_id
1 'polypeptide(L)' 'CTDNAAMIALAGAERLAAGLAGEAGDLGAGARPRWPLDEAAAKRDPAYVTGRRGAKA' A
#
# COMPACT_ATOMS: atom_id res chain seq x y z
N CYS A 1 -5.11 -18.13 10.65
CA CYS A 1 -5.57 -16.77 10.32
C CYS A 1 -4.53 -15.71 10.67
N THR A 2 -3.24 -16.03 10.57
CA THR A 2 -2.15 -15.10 10.85
C THR A 2 -1.75 -14.36 9.59
N ASP A 3 -1.00 -13.28 9.75
CA ASP A 3 -0.32 -12.62 8.63
C ASP A 3 0.54 -13.65 7.88
N ASN A 4 0.41 -13.67 6.56
CA ASN A 4 1.13 -14.61 5.71
C ASN A 4 1.39 -13.99 4.33
N ALA A 5 2.35 -14.54 3.59
CA ALA A 5 2.69 -14.04 2.26
C ALA A 5 1.61 -14.39 1.20
N ALA A 6 0.83 -15.47 1.41
CA ALA A 6 -0.15 -15.92 0.43
C ALA A 6 -1.28 -14.89 0.23
N MET A 7 -1.77 -14.26 1.30
CA MET A 7 -2.78 -13.19 1.20
C MET A 7 -2.25 -11.95 0.47
N ILE A 8 -0.96 -11.62 0.64
CA ILE A 8 -0.33 -10.49 -0.07
C ILE A 8 -0.20 -10.80 -1.57
N ALA A 9 0.19 -12.03 -1.91
CA ALA A 9 0.29 -12.48 -3.29
C ALA A 9 -1.07 -12.44 -4.00
N LEU A 10 -2.12 -12.91 -3.33
CA LEU A 10 -3.48 -12.86 -3.87
C LEU A 10 -3.96 -11.43 -4.12
N ALA A 11 -3.87 -10.55 -3.11
CA ALA A 11 -4.28 -9.15 -3.26
C ALA A 11 -3.47 -8.43 -4.35
N GLY A 12 -2.18 -8.74 -4.49
CA GLY A 12 -1.34 -8.23 -5.59
C GLY A 12 -1.83 -8.69 -6.97
N ALA A 13 -2.16 -9.98 -7.11
CA ALA A 13 -2.68 -10.53 -8.36
C ALA A 13 -4.04 -9.93 -8.75
N GLU A 14 -4.94 -9.74 -7.77
CA GLU A 14 -6.23 -9.09 -7.98
C GLU A 14 -6.07 -7.64 -8.45
N ARG A 15 -5.15 -6.87 -7.82
CA ARG A 15 -4.84 -5.50 -8.23
C ARG A 15 -4.23 -5.43 -9.63
N LEU A 16 -3.35 -6.37 -9.98
CA LEU A 16 -2.78 -6.47 -11.32
C LEU A 16 -3.85 -6.79 -12.38
N ALA A 17 -4.72 -7.76 -12.09
CA ALA A 17 -5.84 -8.12 -12.97
C ALA A 17 -6.83 -6.96 -13.16
N ALA A 18 -7.01 -6.12 -12.14
CA ALA A 18 -7.80 -4.89 -12.20
C ALA A 18 -7.09 -3.71 -12.91
N GLY A 19 -5.87 -3.90 -13.41
CA GLY A 19 -5.09 -2.85 -14.08
C GLY A 19 -4.60 -1.74 -13.14
N LEU A 20 -4.53 -2.00 -11.82
CA LEU A 20 -4.07 -1.05 -10.80
C LEU A 20 -2.55 -1.10 -10.57
N ALA A 21 -1.80 -1.71 -11.49
CA ALA A 21 -0.35 -1.66 -11.49
C ALA A 21 0.12 -0.29 -12.00
N GLY A 22 1.14 0.28 -11.34
CA GLY A 22 1.87 1.42 -11.88
C GLY A 22 2.66 1.03 -13.14
N GLU A 23 3.46 1.95 -13.66
CA GLU A 23 4.34 1.66 -14.80
C GLU A 23 5.23 0.43 -14.50
N ALA A 24 5.35 -0.46 -15.47
CA ALA A 24 6.13 -1.69 -15.30
C ALA A 24 7.59 -1.35 -14.94
N GLY A 25 8.05 -1.78 -13.77
CA GLY A 25 9.39 -1.48 -13.26
C GLY A 25 9.48 -0.26 -12.33
N ASP A 26 8.36 0.40 -12.01
CA ASP A 26 8.32 1.44 -10.98
C ASP A 26 8.59 0.85 -9.58
N LEU A 27 9.83 1.00 -9.11
CA LEU A 27 10.24 0.71 -7.73
C LEU A 27 9.93 1.87 -6.77
N GLY A 28 9.25 2.92 -7.23
CA GLY A 28 8.86 4.11 -6.47
C GLY A 28 7.76 3.89 -5.44
N ALA A 29 7.24 2.66 -5.30
CA ALA A 29 6.22 2.31 -4.31
C ALA A 29 6.77 2.45 -2.87
N GLY A 30 6.63 3.65 -2.30
CA GLY A 30 7.00 3.93 -0.92
C GLY A 30 6.05 3.33 0.11
N ALA A 31 6.59 2.84 1.22
CA ALA A 31 5.79 2.33 2.33
C ALA A 31 4.87 3.43 2.93
N ARG A 32 3.64 3.03 3.29
CA ARG A 32 2.62 3.87 3.94
C ARG A 32 2.29 3.33 5.34
N PRO A 33 3.02 3.73 6.40
CA PRO A 33 2.91 3.12 7.73
C PRO A 33 1.53 3.21 8.39
N ARG A 34 0.72 4.21 8.06
CA ARG A 34 -0.68 4.34 8.49
C ARG A 34 -1.58 4.63 7.31
N TRP A 35 -1.78 3.60 6.50
CA TRP A 35 -2.67 3.63 5.35
C TRP A 35 -4.09 3.21 5.77
N PRO A 36 -5.09 4.12 5.74
CA PRO A 36 -6.47 3.73 5.97
C PRO A 36 -6.95 2.72 4.93
N LEU A 37 -7.78 1.76 5.34
CA LEU A 37 -8.39 0.80 4.41
C LEU A 37 -9.37 1.47 3.45
N ASP A 38 -10.03 2.55 3.89
CA ASP A 38 -10.87 3.37 3.01
C ASP A 38 -10.00 4.22 2.08
N GLU A 39 -10.11 3.99 0.77
CA GLU A 39 -9.29 4.70 -0.22
C GLU A 39 -9.58 6.20 -0.28
N ALA A 40 -10.82 6.63 -0.02
CA ALA A 40 -11.18 8.04 -0.05
C ALA A 40 -10.53 8.79 1.12
N ALA A 41 -10.53 8.22 2.32
CA ALA A 41 -9.79 8.72 3.47
C ALA A 41 -8.29 8.72 3.21
N ALA A 42 -7.73 7.63 2.66
CA ALA A 42 -6.31 7.55 2.34
C ALA A 42 -5.83 8.62 1.35
N LYS A 43 -6.71 9.11 0.46
CA LYS A 43 -6.42 10.18 -0.50
C LYS A 43 -6.60 11.58 0.09
N ARG A 44 -7.68 11.80 0.84
CA ARG A 44 -8.04 13.14 1.37
C ARG A 44 -7.22 13.53 2.60
N ASP A 45 -6.94 12.58 3.48
CA ASP A 45 -6.27 12.81 4.75
C ASP A 45 -5.26 11.67 5.03
N PRO A 46 -4.14 11.62 4.29
CA PRO A 46 -3.10 10.64 4.54
C PRO A 46 -2.45 10.93 5.90
N ALA A 47 -2.54 9.99 6.83
CA ALA A 47 -2.03 10.16 8.20
C ALA A 47 -0.52 10.50 8.26
N TYR A 48 0.27 10.16 7.23
CA TYR A 48 1.68 10.55 7.11
C TYR A 48 2.09 10.77 5.65
N VAL A 49 3.03 11.70 5.44
CA VAL A 49 3.76 11.86 4.18
C VAL A 49 4.69 10.67 3.97
N THR A 50 4.83 10.21 2.73
CA THR A 50 5.70 9.10 2.35
C THR A 50 7.13 9.32 2.86
N GLY A 51 7.76 8.26 3.37
CA GLY A 51 9.13 8.31 3.88
C GLY A 51 9.31 8.69 5.35
N ARG A 52 8.28 9.24 6.04
CA ARG A 52 8.33 9.37 7.51
C ARG A 52 7.99 8.04 8.18
N ARG A 53 9.00 7.40 8.77
CA ARG A 53 8.81 6.33 9.74
C ARG A 53 8.19 6.96 11.00
N GLY A 54 7.19 6.32 11.60
CA GLY A 54 6.44 6.85 12.75
C GLY A 54 7.31 7.11 13.98
N ALA A 55 6.70 7.43 15.13
CA ALA A 55 7.35 7.93 16.37
C ALA A 55 8.44 7.05 17.04
N LYS A 56 8.95 6.02 16.36
CA LYS A 56 10.13 5.22 16.73
C LYS A 56 11.15 5.19 15.58
N ALA A 57 11.37 6.32 14.92
CA ALA A 57 12.46 6.53 13.98
C ALA A 57 13.61 7.26 14.68
#